data_AF-A0A7T8FG05-F1
#
_entry.id   AF-A0A7T8FG05-F1
#
_cell.length_a   1.000
_cell.length_b   1.000
_cell.length_c   1.000
_cell.angle_alpha   90.00
_cell.angle_beta   90.00
_cell.angle_gamma   90.00
#
_symmetry.space_group_name_H-M   'P 1'
#
loop_
_entity.id
_entity.type
_entity.pdbx_description
1 polymer ?
#
loop_
_entity_poly.entity_id
_entity_poly.type
_entity_poly.pdbx_seq_one_letter_code
_entity_poly.pdbx_strand_id
1 'polypeptide(L)'
;MNILCDKCKKEFVPSKEQLEFISSARKKGMKFIMVKCPLCSFSYPLNPMTLNLPTSEKEHNGDGLKCPKETCSGIISYIDDEPPFWGCGECGSVWFKKEDLYCDIKNIIVKYPYRAFAYEILDDEYCPVSSEKIPISYDEKVRSEWDNK
;
A
#
# COMPACT_ATOMS: atom_id res chain seq x y z
N MET A 1 12.52 -11.86 0.23
CA MET A 1 12.44 -12.63 1.48
C MET A 1 13.20 -13.93 1.32
N ASN A 2 13.93 -14.32 2.36
CA ASN A 2 14.53 -15.64 2.47
C ASN A 2 13.77 -16.47 3.53
N ILE A 3 13.63 -17.77 3.29
CA ILE A 3 13.11 -18.72 4.28
C ILE A 3 14.26 -19.64 4.70
N LEU A 4 14.41 -19.85 6.00
CA LEU A 4 15.34 -20.82 6.55
C LEU A 4 14.74 -22.23 6.46
N CYS A 5 15.46 -23.14 5.81
CA CYS A 5 15.06 -24.55 5.80
C CYS A 5 15.49 -25.26 7.10
N ASP A 6 14.56 -25.93 7.77
CA ASP A 6 14.87 -26.65 9.00
C ASP A 6 15.77 -27.88 8.82
N LYS A 7 15.86 -28.41 7.61
CA LYS A 7 16.70 -29.58 7.30
C LYS A 7 18.12 -29.22 6.96
N CYS A 8 18.33 -28.34 5.98
CA CYS A 8 19.69 -27.97 5.54
C CYS A 8 20.23 -26.73 6.23
N LYS A 9 19.42 -26.04 7.04
CA LYS A 9 19.77 -24.80 7.74
C LYS A 9 20.29 -23.69 6.81
N LYS A 10 19.91 -23.76 5.52
CA LYS A 10 20.22 -22.75 4.52
C LYS A 10 18.98 -21.90 4.26
N GLU A 11 19.25 -20.63 4.01
CA GLU A 11 18.28 -19.68 3.49
C GLU A 11 18.08 -19.88 1.99
N PHE A 12 16.84 -19.75 1.53
CA PHE A 12 16.53 -19.73 0.11
C PHE A 12 15.41 -18.73 -0.18
N VAL A 13 15.39 -18.25 -1.42
CA VAL A 13 14.30 -17.42 -1.94
C VAL A 13 13.18 -18.35 -2.44
N PRO A 14 11.94 -18.25 -1.91
CA PRO A 14 10.84 -19.08 -2.36
C PRO A 14 10.43 -18.77 -3.81
N SER A 15 9.94 -19.76 -4.54
CA SER A 15 9.36 -19.55 -5.87
C SER A 15 8.03 -18.80 -5.80
N LYS A 16 7.56 -18.28 -6.94
CA LYS A 16 6.25 -17.60 -7.03
C LYS A 16 5.09 -18.48 -6.52
N GLU A 17 5.05 -19.74 -6.93
CA GLU A 17 4.05 -20.72 -6.47
C GLU A 17 4.11 -20.94 -4.95
N GLN A 18 5.33 -21.00 -4.38
CA GLN A 18 5.51 -21.15 -2.93
C GLN A 18 5.02 -19.91 -2.18
N LEU A 19 5.27 -18.71 -2.71
CA LEU A 19 4.78 -17.46 -2.12
C LEU A 19 3.25 -17.38 -2.13
N GLU A 20 2.61 -17.74 -3.25
CA GLU A 20 1.15 -17.79 -3.36
C GLU A 20 0.54 -18.78 -2.37
N PHE A 21 1.13 -19.97 -2.26
CA PHE A 21 0.69 -21.01 -1.32
C PHE A 21 0.82 -20.55 0.15
N ILE A 22 1.99 -20.01 0.52
CA ILE A 22 2.24 -19.49 1.88
C ILE A 22 1.27 -18.36 2.21
N SER A 23 1.00 -17.47 1.25
CA SER A 23 0.08 -16.33 1.42
C SER A 23 -1.37 -16.78 1.59
N SER A 24 -1.83 -17.75 0.79
CA SER A 24 -3.17 -18.33 0.94
C SER A 24 -3.34 -19.03 2.28
N ALA A 25 -2.32 -19.76 2.74
CA ALA A 25 -2.35 -20.45 4.03
C ALA A 25 -2.44 -19.46 5.20
N ARG A 26 -1.71 -18.34 5.13
CA ARG A 26 -1.79 -17.25 6.13
C ARG A 26 -3.18 -16.62 6.17
N LYS A 27 -3.79 -16.32 5.01
CA LYS A 27 -5.18 -15.80 4.92
C LYS A 27 -6.21 -16.74 5.57
N LYS A 28 -5.98 -18.05 5.50
CA LYS A 28 -6.83 -19.08 6.12
C LYS A 28 -6.51 -19.36 7.59
N GLY A 29 -5.57 -18.62 8.19
CA GLY A 29 -5.16 -18.83 9.60
C GLY A 29 -4.45 -20.16 9.85
N MET A 30 -3.89 -20.79 8.82
CA MET A 30 -3.19 -22.07 8.97
C MET A 30 -1.88 -21.85 9.72
N LYS A 31 -1.66 -22.57 10.83
CA LYS A 31 -0.42 -22.52 11.61
C LYS A 31 0.63 -23.54 11.15
N PHE A 32 0.33 -24.27 10.08
CA PHE A 32 1.12 -25.40 9.62
C PHE A 32 0.91 -25.62 8.12
N ILE A 33 2.01 -25.61 7.35
CA ILE A 33 2.07 -26.00 5.94
C ILE A 33 3.34 -26.81 5.67
N MET A 34 3.34 -27.57 4.58
CA MET A 34 4.54 -28.28 4.11
C MET A 34 5.15 -27.51 2.93
N VAL A 35 6.41 -27.09 3.07
CA VAL A 35 7.15 -26.40 2.01
C VAL A 35 8.36 -27.23 1.58
N LYS A 36 8.55 -27.35 0.26
CA LYS A 36 9.70 -28.05 -0.32
C LYS A 36 10.89 -27.10 -0.43
N CYS A 37 12.01 -27.43 0.20
CA CYS A 37 13.25 -26.67 0.06
C CYS A 37 13.87 -26.89 -1.33
N PRO A 38 14.19 -25.85 -2.11
CA PRO A 38 14.84 -26.01 -3.41
C PRO A 38 16.30 -26.46 -3.30
N LEU A 39 16.96 -26.23 -2.15
CA LEU A 39 18.38 -26.56 -1.97
C LEU A 39 18.63 -28.02 -1.58
N CYS A 40 17.75 -28.62 -0.78
CA CYS A 40 17.90 -30.01 -0.32
C CYS A 40 16.76 -30.93 -0.78
N SER A 41 15.79 -30.40 -1.53
CA SER A 41 14.60 -31.09 -2.03
C SER A 41 13.67 -31.69 -0.96
N PHE A 42 13.95 -31.48 0.34
CA PHE A 42 13.14 -32.02 1.43
C PHE A 42 11.94 -31.12 1.72
N SER A 43 10.79 -31.75 1.99
CA SER A 43 9.58 -31.07 2.46
C SER A 43 9.59 -30.99 3.99
N TYR A 44 9.43 -29.80 4.54
CA TYR A 44 9.48 -29.56 5.98
C TYR A 44 8.27 -28.74 6.44
N PRO A 45 7.86 -28.91 7.71
CA PRO A 45 6.77 -28.12 8.27
C PRO A 45 7.22 -26.68 8.47
N LEU A 46 6.34 -25.75 8.10
CA LEU A 46 6.56 -24.33 8.21
C LEU A 46 5.30 -23.69 8.79
N ASN A 47 5.47 -22.81 9.78
CA ASN A 47 4.37 -21.99 10.25
C ASN A 47 4.36 -20.69 9.43
N PRO A 48 3.37 -20.47 8.55
CA PRO A 48 3.35 -19.29 7.69
C PRO A 48 3.05 -18.00 8.49
N MET A 49 2.55 -18.13 9.73
CA MET A 49 2.29 -17.00 10.64
C MET A 49 3.55 -16.45 11.30
N THR A 50 4.63 -17.23 11.39
CA THR A 50 5.90 -16.81 12.00
C THR A 50 6.90 -16.26 10.99
N LEU A 51 6.55 -16.30 9.71
CA LEU A 51 7.39 -15.75 8.65
C LEU A 51 7.16 -14.25 8.55
N ASN A 52 8.25 -13.50 8.56
CA ASN A 52 8.30 -12.15 8.00
C ASN A 52 8.19 -12.25 6.47
N LEU A 53 6.99 -12.62 5.99
CA LEU A 53 6.63 -12.45 4.59
C LEU A 53 6.97 -11.02 4.18
N PRO A 54 7.42 -10.77 2.94
CA PRO A 54 7.07 -9.52 2.31
C PRO A 54 5.56 -9.63 2.21
N THR A 55 4.91 -9.22 3.27
CA THR A 55 3.50 -9.03 3.27
C THR A 55 3.29 -8.12 2.08
N SER A 56 2.30 -8.44 1.25
CA SER A 56 1.64 -7.40 0.49
C SER A 56 0.93 -6.40 1.43
N GLU A 57 1.26 -6.38 2.72
CA GLU A 57 1.47 -5.13 3.41
C GLU A 57 2.53 -4.36 2.59
N LYS A 58 2.03 -3.55 1.64
CA LYS A 58 2.27 -2.13 1.87
C LYS A 58 2.05 -1.96 3.36
N GLU A 59 3.12 -1.83 4.13
CA GLU A 59 3.01 -1.40 5.50
C GLU A 59 2.08 -0.18 5.43
N HIS A 60 0.81 -0.36 5.83
CA HIS A 60 -0.05 0.76 6.16
C HIS A 60 0.42 1.28 7.53
N ASN A 61 1.71 1.59 7.60
CA ASN A 61 2.33 2.49 8.56
C ASN A 61 2.64 3.83 7.86
N GLY A 62 2.17 4.04 6.64
CA GLY A 62 2.16 5.35 5.98
C GLY A 62 0.72 5.82 5.90
N ASP A 63 0.42 6.95 6.55
CA ASP A 63 -0.77 7.75 6.32
C ASP A 63 -1.11 7.72 4.83
N GLY A 64 -2.21 7.11 4.40
CA GLY A 64 -2.41 6.88 2.97
C GLY A 64 -2.48 8.20 2.18
N LEU A 65 -2.30 8.12 0.86
CA LEU A 65 -2.25 9.29 -0.02
C LEU A 65 -3.53 10.16 0.16
N LYS A 66 -3.38 11.44 0.47
CA LYS A 66 -4.53 12.34 0.67
C LYS A 66 -5.30 12.55 -0.63
N CYS A 67 -6.62 12.70 -0.52
CA CYS A 67 -7.51 12.89 -1.64
C CYS A 67 -7.27 14.26 -2.31
N PRO A 68 -7.11 14.32 -3.64
CA PRO A 68 -6.92 15.58 -4.36
C PRO A 68 -8.23 16.29 -4.69
N LYS A 69 -9.39 15.79 -4.26
CA LYS A 69 -10.66 16.50 -4.48
C LYS A 69 -10.81 17.65 -3.50
N GLU A 70 -11.38 18.74 -4.02
CA GLU A 70 -11.72 19.92 -3.22
C GLU A 70 -12.56 19.49 -2.01
N THR A 71 -12.28 20.07 -0.85
CA THR A 71 -12.96 19.77 0.42
C THR A 71 -12.88 18.35 0.96
N CYS A 72 -12.15 17.46 0.29
CA CYS A 72 -11.93 16.11 0.78
C CYS A 72 -10.52 15.99 1.36
N SER A 73 -10.45 15.73 2.67
CA SER A 73 -9.22 15.43 3.41
C SER A 73 -8.96 13.92 3.55
N GLY A 74 -9.77 13.11 2.88
CA GLY A 74 -9.74 11.66 3.00
C GLY A 74 -8.50 11.01 2.41
N ILE A 75 -8.44 9.70 2.60
CA ILE A 75 -7.33 8.87 2.16
C ILE A 75 -7.76 8.06 0.93
N ILE A 76 -6.84 7.92 -0.01
CA ILE A 76 -6.99 7.08 -1.19
C ILE A 76 -6.49 5.68 -0.86
N SER A 77 -7.34 4.70 -1.17
CA SER A 77 -7.01 3.28 -1.11
C SER A 77 -6.93 2.71 -2.53
N TYR A 78 -5.98 1.81 -2.75
CA TYR A 78 -5.98 0.98 -3.95
C TYR A 78 -6.88 -0.23 -3.73
N ILE A 79 -7.77 -0.49 -4.69
CA ILE A 79 -8.80 -1.53 -4.64
C ILE A 79 -8.53 -2.49 -5.79
N ASP A 80 -8.27 -3.74 -5.42
CA ASP A 80 -7.95 -4.84 -6.33
C ASP A 80 -9.24 -5.54 -6.80
N ASP A 81 -10.05 -4.80 -7.57
CA ASP A 81 -11.29 -5.26 -8.22
C ASP A 81 -11.05 -5.54 -9.72
N GLU A 82 -12.09 -5.94 -10.47
CA GLU A 82 -12.02 -6.13 -11.92
C GLU A 82 -12.91 -5.11 -12.66
N PRO A 83 -12.36 -3.97 -13.15
CA PRO A 83 -10.95 -3.57 -13.17
C PRO A 83 -10.47 -2.92 -11.85
N PRO A 84 -9.17 -2.96 -11.54
CA PRO A 84 -8.65 -2.37 -10.32
C PRO A 84 -8.65 -0.83 -10.40
N PHE A 85 -8.74 -0.17 -9.24
CA PHE A 85 -8.84 1.28 -9.18
C PHE A 85 -8.33 1.87 -7.86
N TRP A 86 -8.08 3.18 -7.86
CA TRP A 86 -7.87 3.98 -6.65
C TRP A 86 -9.20 4.64 -6.27
N GLY A 87 -9.57 4.54 -5.00
CA GLY A 87 -10.82 5.10 -4.49
C GLY A 87 -10.64 5.88 -3.20
N CYS A 88 -11.37 6.99 -3.06
CA CYS A 88 -11.49 7.70 -1.80
C CYS A 88 -12.79 7.30 -1.08
N GLY A 89 -12.68 6.76 0.13
CA GLY A 89 -13.84 6.34 0.92
C GLY A 89 -14.72 7.47 1.47
N GLU A 90 -14.22 8.71 1.48
CA GLU A 90 -14.97 9.87 2.01
C GLU A 90 -15.83 10.56 0.96
N CYS A 91 -15.28 10.82 -0.23
CA CYS A 91 -15.99 11.53 -1.30
C CYS A 91 -16.45 10.63 -2.45
N GLY A 92 -16.09 9.35 -2.44
CA GLY A 92 -16.47 8.39 -3.48
C GLY A 92 -15.78 8.60 -4.84
N SER A 93 -14.77 9.47 -4.91
CA SER A 93 -14.00 9.64 -6.15
C SER A 93 -13.19 8.39 -6.48
N VAL A 94 -13.12 8.09 -7.77
CA VAL A 94 -12.49 6.89 -8.34
C VAL A 94 -11.55 7.29 -9.47
N TRP A 95 -10.39 6.65 -9.52
CA TRP A 95 -9.43 6.76 -10.61
C TRP A 95 -9.07 5.34 -11.06
N PHE A 96 -9.26 5.02 -12.34
CA PHE A 96 -8.90 3.70 -12.90
C PHE A 96 -7.45 3.65 -13.39
N LYS A 97 -6.82 4.82 -13.55
CA LYS A 97 -5.42 4.96 -13.98
C LYS A 97 -4.66 5.83 -12.99
N LYS A 98 -3.40 5.48 -12.76
CA LYS A 98 -2.51 6.22 -11.85
C LYS A 98 -2.29 7.65 -12.35
N GLU A 99 -2.23 7.81 -13.67
CA GLU A 99 -2.01 9.08 -14.35
C GLU A 99 -3.17 10.05 -14.10
N ASP A 100 -4.42 9.56 -14.07
CA ASP A 100 -5.60 10.38 -13.81
C ASP A 100 -5.56 10.92 -12.37
N LEU A 101 -5.19 10.06 -11.41
CA LEU A 101 -5.00 10.47 -10.02
C LEU A 101 -3.88 11.52 -9.89
N TYR A 102 -2.76 11.31 -10.59
CA TYR A 102 -1.62 12.23 -10.55
C TYR A 102 -1.92 13.57 -11.20
N CYS A 103 -2.74 13.58 -12.26
CA CYS A 103 -3.24 14.82 -12.85
C CYS A 103 -4.10 15.60 -11.85
N ASP A 104 -5.00 14.93 -11.12
CA ASP A 104 -5.80 15.57 -10.08
C ASP A 104 -4.94 16.13 -8.93
N ILE A 105 -3.91 15.40 -8.49
CA ILE A 105 -2.95 15.90 -7.48
C ILE A 105 -2.22 17.14 -7.98
N LYS A 106 -1.74 17.14 -9.22
CA LYS A 106 -1.11 18.33 -9.83
C LYS A 106 -2.07 19.51 -9.86
N ASN A 107 -3.30 19.29 -10.33
CA ASN A 107 -4.31 20.32 -10.46
C ASN A 107 -4.69 20.93 -9.10
N ILE A 108 -4.86 20.10 -8.07
CA ILE A 108 -5.22 20.62 -6.74
C ILE A 108 -4.06 21.36 -6.08
N ILE A 109 -2.81 20.96 -6.29
CA ILE A 109 -1.64 21.70 -5.82
C ILE A 109 -1.53 23.05 -6.53
N VAL A 110 -1.77 23.10 -7.85
CA VAL A 110 -1.79 24.36 -8.61
C VAL A 110 -2.90 25.29 -8.08
N LYS A 111 -4.10 24.75 -7.81
CA LYS A 111 -5.23 25.52 -7.30
C LYS A 111 -5.04 25.97 -5.84
N TYR A 112 -4.48 25.10 -5.01
CA TYR A 112 -4.26 25.32 -3.58
C TYR A 112 -2.84 24.86 -3.19
N PRO A 113 -1.82 25.73 -3.28
CA PRO A 113 -0.41 25.34 -3.08
C PRO A 113 -0.09 24.62 -1.77
N TYR A 114 -0.85 24.89 -0.70
CA TYR A 114 -0.68 24.21 0.58
C TYR A 114 -1.00 22.71 0.50
N ARG A 115 -1.73 22.24 -0.52
CA ARG A 115 -1.99 20.81 -0.75
C ARG A 115 -0.70 20.02 -0.95
N ALA A 116 0.38 20.66 -1.40
CA ALA A 116 1.69 20.02 -1.55
C ALA A 116 2.23 19.44 -0.24
N PHE A 117 1.84 19.97 0.94
CA PHE A 117 2.28 19.43 2.23
C PHE A 117 1.83 17.99 2.51
N ALA A 118 0.86 17.47 1.76
CA ALA A 118 0.37 16.11 1.89
C ALA A 118 1.06 15.11 0.95
N TYR A 119 1.96 15.57 0.08
CA TYR A 119 2.59 14.73 -0.94
C TYR A 119 4.12 14.90 -0.98
N GLU A 120 4.85 13.79 -0.96
CA GLU A 120 6.27 13.75 -1.34
C GLU A 120 6.37 13.29 -2.79
N ILE A 121 7.28 13.88 -3.57
CA ILE A 121 7.55 13.46 -4.95
C ILE A 121 8.88 12.73 -4.96
N LEU A 122 8.85 11.44 -5.31
CA LEU A 122 10.03 10.57 -5.42
C LEU A 122 9.97 9.87 -6.77
N ASP A 123 11.01 10.03 -7.61
CA ASP A 123 11.11 9.40 -8.93
C ASP A 123 9.84 9.58 -9.80
N ASP A 124 9.32 10.81 -9.87
CA ASP A 124 8.07 11.20 -10.55
C ASP A 124 6.78 10.56 -9.99
N GLU A 125 6.85 9.92 -8.82
CA GLU A 125 5.70 9.36 -8.11
C GLU A 125 5.27 10.22 -6.93
N TYR A 126 3.95 10.40 -6.77
CA TYR A 126 3.36 10.98 -5.57
C TYR A 126 3.24 9.92 -4.48
N CYS A 127 3.94 10.15 -3.38
CA CYS A 127 3.91 9.35 -2.17
C CYS A 127 3.24 10.12 -1.03
N PRO A 128 2.62 9.41 -0.06
CA PRO A 128 2.10 10.06 1.12
C PRO A 128 3.20 10.67 1.99
N VAL A 129 2.89 11.82 2.59
CA VAL A 129 3.69 12.43 3.67
C VAL A 129 3.24 11.84 5.01
N SER A 130 4.17 11.63 5.95
CA SER A 130 3.81 11.24 7.31
C SER A 130 2.95 12.31 8.01
N SER A 131 1.98 11.89 8.79
CA SER A 131 1.04 12.76 9.51
C SER A 131 1.74 13.78 10.40
N GLU A 132 2.90 13.44 10.96
CA GLU A 132 3.74 14.36 11.76
C GLU A 132 4.29 15.55 10.96
N LYS A 133 4.50 15.40 9.64
CA LYS A 133 4.97 16.46 8.75
C LYS A 133 3.82 17.27 8.16
N ILE A 134 2.60 16.73 8.16
CA ILE A 134 1.41 17.44 7.67
C ILE A 134 1.01 18.49 8.72
N PRO A 135 0.86 19.77 8.36
CA PRO A 135 0.41 20.80 9.29
C PRO A 135 -0.95 20.43 9.94
N ILE A 136 -1.09 20.64 11.25
CA ILE A 136 -2.33 20.33 12.01
C ILE A 136 -3.56 21.02 11.40
N SER A 137 -3.37 22.21 10.80
CA SER A 137 -4.44 22.98 10.13
C SER A 137 -4.78 22.50 8.71
N TYR A 138 -4.11 21.46 8.19
CA TYR A 138 -4.30 21.00 6.82
C TYR A 138 -5.75 20.60 6.54
N ASP A 139 -6.32 19.71 7.36
CA ASP A 139 -7.69 19.22 7.12
C ASP A 139 -8.74 20.35 7.25
N GLU A 140 -8.51 21.34 8.12
CA GLU A 140 -9.37 22.53 8.22
C GLU A 140 -9.31 23.36 6.95
N LYS A 141 -8.09 23.66 6.46
CA LYS A 141 -7.91 24.40 5.20
C LYS A 141 -8.59 23.69 4.03
N VAL A 142 -8.45 22.37 3.96
CA VAL A 142 -9.10 21.54 2.94
C VAL A 142 -10.61 21.72 3.00
N ARG A 143 -11.24 21.58 4.17
CA ARG A 143 -12.70 21.75 4.32
C ARG A 143 -13.19 23.14 3.91
N SER A 144 -12.33 24.16 3.99
CA SER A 144 -12.64 25.54 3.61
C SER A 144 -12.42 25.86 2.12
N GLU A 145 -12.09 24.89 1.27
CA GLU A 145 -11.94 25.08 -0.19
C GLU A 145 -13.30 25.25 -0.89
N TRP A 146 -14.03 26.34 -0.60
CA TRP A 146 -15.25 26.72 -1.32
C TRP A 146 -15.16 28.09 -1.99
N ASP A 147 -14.11 28.87 -1.72
CA ASP A 147 -14.06 30.28 -2.10
C ASP A 147 -12.83 30.63 -2.95
N ASN A 148 -12.92 30.37 -4.25
CA ASN A 148 -12.21 31.14 -5.28
C ASN A 148 -13.04 31.12 -6.58
N LYS A 149 -14.28 31.61 -6.51
CA LYS A 149 -15.02 32.08 -7.68
C LYS A 149 -14.96 33.60 -7.73
#